data_AF-Q26BM0-F1
#
_entry.id   AF-Q26BM0-F1
#
_cell.length_a   1.000
_cell.length_b   1.000
_cell.length_c   1.000
_cell.angle_alpha   90.00
_cell.angle_beta   90.00
_cell.angle_gamma   90.00
#
_symmetry.space_group_name_H-M   'P 1'
#
loop_
_entity.id
_entity.type
_entity.pdbx_description
1 polymer ?
#
loop_
_entity_poly.entity_id
_entity_poly.type
_entity_poly.pdbx_seq_one_letter_code
_entity_poly.pdbx_strand_id
1 'polypeptide(L)'
;MMVLNKPLSSTPESGYAILNGETYNFEYDGLSLVVKDSDGMLINKEGSLLNPTTSFDDEVAIVTFQLTEEFVITKNSKSLDVQNLASEVEQKEFNFSILENISNTNNVITSISFKIDDKIYSFEGLEGIPVLLIQLDEIHHRARVQTAY
;
A
#
# COMPACT_ATOMS: atom_id res chain seq x y z
N MET A 1 -11.40 10.12 -18.82
CA MET A 1 -11.13 8.74 -18.32
C MET A 1 -9.65 8.46 -18.54
N MET A 2 -8.93 8.02 -17.50
CA MET A 2 -7.50 7.71 -17.59
C MET A 2 -7.29 6.20 -17.71
N VAL A 3 -6.43 5.77 -18.63
CA VAL A 3 -6.06 4.36 -18.81
C VAL A 3 -4.55 4.24 -18.83
N LEU A 4 -3.99 3.47 -17.89
CA LEU A 4 -2.57 3.18 -17.86
C LEU A 4 -2.23 2.06 -18.86
N ASN A 5 -1.06 2.14 -19.48
CA ASN A 5 -0.59 1.11 -20.42
C ASN A 5 -0.23 -0.23 -19.76
N LYS A 6 -0.16 -0.25 -18.44
CA LYS A 6 0.11 -1.42 -17.61
C LYS A 6 -0.52 -1.21 -16.22
N PRO A 7 -0.86 -2.29 -15.50
CA PRO A 7 -1.24 -2.19 -14.09
C PRO A 7 -0.07 -1.68 -13.23
N LEU A 8 -0.39 -1.02 -12.12
CA LEU A 8 0.60 -0.58 -11.13
C LEU A 8 0.96 -1.72 -10.17
N SER A 9 2.24 -1.80 -9.85
CA SER A 9 2.84 -2.67 -8.84
C SER A 9 3.01 -1.93 -7.51
N SER A 10 3.82 -2.44 -6.58
CA SER A 10 4.26 -1.70 -5.38
C SER A 10 5.68 -1.15 -5.47
N THR A 11 6.31 -1.25 -6.63
CA THR A 11 7.67 -0.76 -6.87
C THR A 11 7.63 0.49 -7.75
N PRO A 12 8.62 1.38 -7.64
CA PRO A 12 8.71 2.53 -8.54
C PRO A 12 8.74 2.11 -10.00
N GLU A 13 7.90 2.73 -10.81
CA GLU A 13 7.80 2.42 -12.21
C GLU A 13 7.32 3.61 -13.04
N SER A 14 7.65 3.60 -14.32
CA SER A 14 7.18 4.58 -15.29
C SER A 14 6.52 3.90 -16.49
N GLY A 15 5.69 4.66 -17.19
CA GLY A 15 4.96 4.19 -18.36
C GLY A 15 4.22 5.31 -19.05
N TYR A 16 3.18 4.95 -19.81
CA TYR A 16 2.30 5.93 -20.45
C TYR A 16 0.85 5.75 -20.02
N ALA A 17 0.14 6.86 -19.94
CA ALA A 17 -1.28 6.93 -19.65
C ALA A 17 -2.00 7.59 -20.82
N ILE A 18 -3.16 7.06 -21.17
CA ILE A 18 -4.09 7.71 -22.10
C ILE A 18 -5.11 8.48 -21.28
N LEU A 19 -5.13 9.80 -21.43
CA LEU A 19 -6.07 10.69 -20.77
C LEU A 19 -6.78 11.52 -21.83
N ASN A 20 -8.11 11.41 -21.89
CA ASN A 20 -8.95 12.13 -22.87
C ASN A 20 -8.52 11.92 -24.34
N GLY A 21 -7.92 10.77 -24.65
CA GLY A 21 -7.45 10.42 -26.00
C GLY A 21 -6.02 10.85 -26.32
N GLU A 22 -5.36 11.58 -25.41
CA GLU A 22 -3.97 11.99 -25.53
C GLU A 22 -3.05 11.09 -24.70
N THR A 23 -1.79 10.97 -25.11
CA THR A 23 -0.79 10.12 -24.45
C THR A 23 0.14 10.97 -23.59
N TYR A 24 0.30 10.56 -22.34
CA TYR A 24 1.12 11.22 -21.35
C TYR A 24 2.07 10.22 -20.68
N ASN A 25 3.14 10.71 -20.07
CA ASN A 25 4.02 9.87 -19.26
C ASN A 25 3.47 9.78 -17.85
N PHE A 26 3.62 8.63 -17.19
CA PHE A 26 3.42 8.55 -15.75
C PHE A 26 4.67 8.07 -15.04
N GLU A 27 4.84 8.54 -13.81
CA GLU A 27 5.79 8.02 -12.84
C GLU A 27 5.00 7.61 -11.60
N TYR A 28 5.26 6.42 -11.11
CA TYR A 28 4.73 5.88 -9.88
C TYR A 28 5.89 5.56 -8.96
N ASP A 29 5.87 6.03 -7.73
CA ASP A 29 6.97 5.82 -6.77
C ASP A 29 6.73 4.65 -5.79
N GLY A 30 5.65 3.88 -6.01
CA GLY A 30 5.17 2.87 -5.04
C GLY A 30 4.09 3.39 -4.08
N LEU A 31 3.86 4.70 -4.05
CA LEU A 31 2.89 5.37 -3.18
C LEU A 31 1.96 6.31 -3.97
N SER A 32 2.52 7.05 -4.92
CA SER A 32 1.90 8.15 -5.64
C SER A 32 2.15 7.99 -7.13
N LEU A 33 1.10 8.18 -7.94
CA LEU A 33 1.22 8.30 -9.38
C LEU A 33 1.18 9.78 -9.75
N VAL A 34 2.11 10.21 -10.58
CA VAL A 34 2.08 11.52 -11.23
C VAL A 34 2.04 11.33 -12.73
N VAL A 35 1.30 12.20 -13.41
CA VAL A 35 1.22 12.23 -14.87
C VAL A 35 1.91 13.50 -15.36
N LYS A 36 2.71 13.35 -16.42
CA LYS A 36 3.51 14.40 -17.03
C LYS A 36 3.27 14.46 -18.53
N ASP A 37 3.36 15.65 -19.10
CA ASP A 37 3.40 15.83 -20.55
C ASP A 37 4.74 15.38 -21.17
N SER A 38 4.91 15.63 -22.47
CA SER A 38 6.13 15.33 -23.20
C SER A 38 7.34 16.14 -22.75
N ASP A 39 7.11 17.31 -22.14
CA ASP A 39 8.14 18.22 -21.63
C ASP A 39 8.50 17.92 -20.16
N GLY A 40 7.82 16.94 -19.53
CA GLY A 40 8.04 16.53 -18.15
C GLY A 40 7.28 17.37 -17.12
N MET A 41 6.34 18.20 -17.55
CA MET A 41 5.53 19.05 -16.70
C MET A 41 4.33 18.29 -16.16
N LEU A 42 3.99 18.49 -14.88
CA LEU A 42 2.85 17.83 -14.25
C LEU A 42 1.52 18.28 -14.86
N ILE A 43 0.60 17.34 -15.06
CA ILE A 43 -0.76 17.61 -15.55
C ILE A 43 -1.82 17.12 -14.57
N ASN A 44 -2.97 17.77 -14.61
CA ASN A 44 -4.16 17.41 -13.84
C ASN A 44 -4.97 16.29 -14.52
N LYS A 45 -6.03 15.81 -13.85
CA LYS A 45 -6.93 14.76 -14.37
C LYS A 45 -7.68 15.13 -15.65
N GLU A 46 -7.63 16.40 -16.07
CA GLU A 46 -8.25 16.90 -17.30
C GLU A 46 -7.25 17.02 -18.46
N GLY A 47 -5.95 16.82 -18.20
CA GLY A 47 -4.87 16.99 -19.17
C GLY A 47 -4.30 18.41 -19.19
N SER A 48 -4.68 19.27 -18.24
CA SER A 48 -4.17 20.65 -18.15
C SER A 48 -2.91 20.70 -17.29
N LEU A 49 -1.97 21.57 -17.67
CA LEU A 49 -0.76 21.83 -16.89
C LEU A 49 -1.09 22.29 -15.47
N LEU A 50 -0.45 21.65 -14.50
CA LEU A 50 -0.51 22.07 -13.11
C LEU A 50 0.41 23.26 -12.90
N ASN A 51 -0.18 24.41 -12.57
CA ASN A 51 0.61 25.57 -12.17
C ASN A 51 1.23 25.29 -10.79
N PRO A 52 2.52 25.59 -10.58
CA PRO A 52 3.18 25.36 -9.30
C PRO A 52 2.63 26.18 -8.12
N THR A 53 1.67 27.08 -8.37
CA THR A 53 1.02 27.97 -7.39
C THR A 53 -0.38 27.55 -6.99
N THR A 54 -1.00 26.58 -7.66
CA THR A 54 -2.31 26.03 -7.27
C THR A 54 -2.12 24.96 -6.20
N SER A 55 -2.81 25.10 -5.07
CA SER A 55 -2.85 24.09 -4.02
C SER A 55 -3.14 22.72 -4.63
N PHE A 56 -2.24 21.77 -4.40
CA PHE A 56 -2.22 20.44 -5.01
C PHE A 56 -3.42 19.54 -4.64
N ASP A 57 -4.34 20.03 -3.79
CA ASP A 57 -5.41 19.23 -3.20
C ASP A 57 -6.54 18.84 -4.16
N ASP A 58 -6.79 19.58 -5.25
CA ASP A 58 -8.00 19.36 -6.08
C ASP A 58 -7.76 18.90 -7.53
N GLU A 59 -6.53 18.99 -8.05
CA GLU A 59 -6.29 18.82 -9.49
C GLU A 59 -5.33 17.69 -9.85
N VAL A 60 -4.47 17.24 -8.94
CA VAL A 60 -3.52 16.18 -9.27
C VAL A 60 -4.13 14.82 -8.95
N ALA A 61 -4.03 13.85 -9.87
CA ALA A 61 -4.29 12.45 -9.56
C ALA A 61 -3.18 11.86 -8.67
N ILE A 62 -2.80 12.52 -7.58
CA ILE A 62 -1.93 11.94 -6.56
C ILE A 62 -2.83 11.05 -5.72
N VAL A 63 -2.84 9.78 -6.04
CA VAL A 63 -3.43 8.78 -5.15
C VAL A 63 -2.43 8.58 -4.00
N THR A 64 -2.24 9.56 -3.11
CA THR A 64 -1.41 9.40 -1.89
C THR A 64 -2.00 8.27 -1.05
N PHE A 65 -1.17 7.45 -0.41
CA PHE A 65 -1.68 6.47 0.56
C PHE A 65 -2.38 7.24 1.70
N GLN A 66 -3.70 7.08 1.80
CA GLN A 66 -4.50 7.71 2.84
C GLN A 66 -4.69 6.69 3.95
N LEU A 67 -3.94 6.85 5.03
CA LEU A 67 -4.09 5.98 6.20
C LEU A 67 -5.51 6.15 6.77
N THR A 68 -6.33 5.11 6.64
CA THR A 68 -7.68 5.06 7.22
C THR A 68 -7.70 4.24 8.50
N GLU A 69 -6.89 3.17 8.56
CA GLU A 69 -6.83 2.25 9.71
C GLU A 69 -5.41 1.72 9.90
N GLU A 70 -5.04 1.47 11.15
CA GLU A 70 -3.74 0.89 11.50
C GLU A 70 -3.91 -0.23 12.55
N PHE A 71 -3.31 -1.38 12.28
CA PHE A 71 -3.22 -2.50 13.20
C PHE A 71 -1.76 -2.75 13.58
N VAL A 72 -1.55 -3.22 14.81
CA VAL A 72 -0.20 -3.46 15.34
C VAL A 72 -0.04 -4.91 15.77
N ILE A 73 1.00 -5.57 15.25
CA ILE A 73 1.50 -6.83 15.80
C ILE A 73 2.77 -6.51 16.58
N THR A 74 2.76 -6.80 17.88
CA THR A 74 3.88 -6.49 18.77
C THR A 74 4.82 -7.70 18.90
N LYS A 75 6.05 -7.47 19.39
CA LYS A 75 7.02 -8.54 19.66
C LYS A 75 6.48 -9.64 20.59
N ASN A 76 5.51 -9.32 21.44
CA ASN A 76 4.91 -10.25 22.41
C ASN A 76 3.55 -10.80 21.95
N SER A 77 3.11 -10.48 20.73
CA SER A 77 1.84 -10.95 20.20
C SER A 77 1.83 -12.47 20.08
N LYS A 78 0.68 -13.05 20.41
CA LYS A 78 0.40 -14.49 20.36
C LYS A 78 -0.37 -14.82 19.11
N SER A 79 -0.42 -16.10 18.75
CA SER A 79 -1.15 -16.54 17.55
C SER A 79 -2.62 -16.13 17.54
N LEU A 80 -3.28 -16.08 18.70
CA LEU A 80 -4.67 -15.62 18.82
C LEU A 80 -4.84 -14.13 18.48
N ASP A 81 -3.90 -13.28 18.88
CA ASP A 81 -3.95 -11.85 18.60
C ASP A 81 -3.91 -11.60 17.09
N VAL A 82 -3.07 -12.36 16.38
CA VAL A 82 -2.95 -12.30 14.92
C VAL A 82 -4.20 -12.84 14.21
N GLN A 83 -4.85 -13.88 14.75
CA GLN A 83 -6.12 -14.38 14.19
C GLN A 83 -7.26 -13.37 14.35
N ASN A 84 -7.32 -12.67 15.49
CA ASN A 84 -8.31 -11.62 15.72
C ASN A 84 -8.07 -10.45 14.76
N LEU A 85 -6.82 -10.00 14.65
CA LEU A 85 -6.42 -8.95 13.69
C LEU A 85 -6.78 -9.35 12.25
N ALA A 86 -6.51 -10.58 11.84
CA ALA A 86 -6.87 -11.07 10.50
C ALA A 86 -8.38 -10.92 10.24
N SER A 87 -9.20 -11.28 11.23
CA SER A 87 -10.65 -11.14 11.15
C SER A 87 -11.10 -9.67 11.07
N GLU A 88 -10.42 -8.78 11.79
CA GLU A 88 -10.69 -7.33 11.74
C GLU A 88 -10.33 -6.74 10.37
N VAL A 89 -9.20 -7.14 9.78
CA VAL A 89 -8.80 -6.73 8.44
C VAL A 89 -9.76 -7.25 7.37
N GLU A 90 -10.23 -8.50 7.48
CA GLU A 90 -11.25 -9.07 6.58
C GLU A 90 -12.59 -8.33 6.66
N GLN A 91 -12.97 -7.83 7.84
CA GLN A 91 -14.18 -6.99 7.99
C GLN A 91 -14.07 -5.64 7.25
N LYS A 92 -12.85 -5.21 6.91
CA LYS A 92 -12.57 -4.04 6.07
C LYS A 92 -12.48 -4.39 4.57
N GLU A 93 -12.94 -5.58 4.19
CA GLU A 93 -12.95 -6.11 2.82
C GLU A 93 -11.56 -6.43 2.23
N PHE A 94 -10.49 -6.41 3.04
CA PHE A 94 -9.15 -6.83 2.61
C PHE A 94 -8.98 -8.34 2.80
N ASN A 95 -8.49 -9.05 1.78
CA ASN A 95 -8.31 -10.50 1.88
C ASN A 95 -7.06 -10.84 2.69
N PHE A 96 -7.24 -11.15 3.98
CA PHE A 96 -6.14 -11.56 4.84
C PHE A 96 -6.00 -13.09 4.89
N SER A 97 -4.79 -13.62 4.80
CA SER A 97 -4.58 -15.07 4.96
C SER A 97 -3.27 -15.34 5.67
N ILE A 98 -3.32 -16.03 6.80
CA ILE A 98 -2.13 -16.48 7.52
C ILE A 98 -1.58 -17.71 6.80
N LEU A 99 -0.34 -17.62 6.35
CA LEU A 99 0.38 -18.71 5.66
C LEU A 99 1.28 -19.49 6.64
N GLU A 100 1.91 -18.78 7.58
CA GLU A 100 2.75 -19.34 8.62
C GLU A 100 2.57 -18.56 9.93
N ASN A 101 2.54 -19.26 11.06
CA ASN A 101 2.48 -18.69 12.40
C ASN A 101 3.16 -19.65 13.38
N ILE A 102 4.46 -19.46 13.59
CA ILE A 102 5.30 -20.30 14.46
C ILE A 102 5.57 -19.52 15.75
N SER A 103 5.35 -20.17 16.89
CA SER A 103 5.58 -19.61 18.21
C SER A 103 6.63 -20.40 18.99
N ASN A 104 7.34 -19.70 19.88
CA ASN A 104 8.25 -20.34 20.83
C ASN A 104 7.50 -20.97 22.02
N THR A 105 8.25 -21.53 22.97
CA THR A 105 7.69 -22.19 24.18
C THR A 105 6.90 -21.24 25.10
N ASN A 106 7.08 -19.93 24.98
CA ASN A 106 6.33 -18.90 25.70
C ASN A 106 5.07 -18.45 24.95
N ASN A 107 4.73 -19.13 23.84
CA ASN A 107 3.62 -18.81 22.95
C ASN A 107 3.74 -17.42 22.28
N VAL A 108 4.97 -16.92 22.17
CA VAL A 108 5.29 -15.69 21.44
C VAL A 108 5.65 -16.05 20.00
N ILE A 109 5.10 -15.32 19.04
CA ILE A 109 5.34 -15.56 17.61
C ILE A 109 6.79 -15.24 17.25
N THR A 110 7.52 -16.22 16.73
CA THR A 110 8.91 -16.10 16.26
C THR A 110 9.05 -16.16 14.75
N SER A 111 8.04 -16.67 14.04
CA SER A 111 7.94 -16.54 12.57
C SER A 111 6.49 -16.34 12.18
N ILE A 112 6.26 -15.42 11.25
CA ILE A 112 4.94 -15.20 10.66
C ILE A 112 5.08 -14.95 9.17
N SER A 113 4.20 -15.57 8.39
CA SER A 113 3.96 -15.20 7.01
C SER A 113 2.47 -15.05 6.77
N PHE A 114 2.06 -13.98 6.09
CA PHE A 114 0.67 -13.73 5.76
C PHE A 114 0.54 -13.02 4.42
N LYS A 115 -0.64 -13.16 3.81
CA LYS A 115 -1.01 -12.50 2.57
C LYS A 115 -2.07 -11.45 2.88
N ILE A 116 -1.92 -10.25 2.32
CA ILE A 116 -3.02 -9.27 2.20
C ILE A 116 -3.24 -9.04 0.72
N ASP A 117 -4.43 -9.39 0.24
CA ASP A 117 -4.79 -9.46 -1.17
C ASP A 117 -3.80 -10.30 -1.98
N ASP A 118 -2.95 -9.68 -2.78
CA ASP A 118 -1.98 -10.37 -3.64
C ASP A 118 -0.53 -10.27 -3.13
N LYS A 119 -0.31 -9.64 -1.97
CA LYS A 119 1.03 -9.42 -1.41
C LYS A 119 1.28 -10.30 -0.21
N ILE A 120 2.45 -10.95 -0.20
CA ILE A 120 2.92 -11.81 0.89
C ILE A 120 3.96 -11.04 1.71
N TYR A 121 3.85 -11.14 3.02
CA TYR A 121 4.76 -10.57 4.00
C TYR A 121 5.27 -11.68 4.92
N SER A 122 6.57 -11.69 5.18
CA SER A 122 7.24 -12.72 5.99
C SER A 122 8.23 -12.08 6.94
N PHE A 123 8.16 -12.44 8.23
CA PHE A 123 9.01 -11.90 9.28
C PHE A 123 9.40 -12.99 10.27
N GLU A 124 10.64 -12.94 10.74
CA GLU A 124 11.20 -13.86 11.72
C GLU A 124 11.97 -13.11 12.82
N GLY A 125 12.07 -13.72 14.00
CA GLY A 125 12.86 -13.21 15.12
C GLY A 125 13.00 -14.22 16.25
N LEU A 126 14.23 -14.36 16.78
CA LEU A 126 14.59 -15.38 17.78
C LEU A 126 13.76 -15.28 19.07
N GLU A 127 13.54 -14.06 19.55
CA GLU A 127 12.79 -13.79 20.79
C GLU A 127 11.38 -13.24 20.53
N GLY A 128 10.95 -13.24 19.28
CA GLY A 128 9.75 -12.56 18.82
C GLY A 128 10.02 -11.80 17.53
N ILE A 129 9.00 -11.74 16.66
CA ILE A 129 9.03 -10.94 15.43
C ILE A 129 9.18 -9.44 15.73
N PRO A 130 9.69 -8.62 14.78
CA PRO A 130 9.68 -7.16 14.92
C PRO A 130 8.25 -6.64 15.07
N VAL A 131 8.10 -5.42 15.62
CA VAL A 131 6.80 -4.76 15.65
C VAL A 131 6.38 -4.48 14.21
N LEU A 132 5.18 -4.92 13.84
CA LEU A 132 4.60 -4.73 12.51
C LEU A 132 3.44 -3.74 12.60
N LEU A 133 3.44 -2.75 11.71
CA LEU A 133 2.33 -1.85 11.45
C LEU A 133 1.66 -2.28 10.15
N ILE A 134 0.41 -2.74 10.24
CA ILE A 134 -0.43 -3.05 9.08
C ILE A 134 -1.33 -1.86 8.86
N GLN A 135 -1.11 -1.16 7.75
CA GLN A 135 -1.78 0.09 7.44
C GLN A 135 -2.71 -0.13 6.25
N LEU A 136 -3.95 0.31 6.39
CA LEU A 136 -4.97 0.26 5.36
C LEU A 136 -5.30 1.66 4.84
N ASP A 137 -5.58 1.70 3.56
CA ASP A 137 -6.24 2.80 2.85
C ASP A 137 -7.51 2.22 2.25
N GLU A 138 -8.59 2.27 3.03
CA GLU A 138 -9.90 1.72 2.67
C GLU A 138 -10.48 2.44 1.43
N ILE A 139 -10.17 3.73 1.25
CA ILE A 139 -10.70 4.55 0.15
C ILE A 139 -10.19 4.04 -1.20
N HIS A 140 -8.90 3.68 -1.26
CA HIS A 140 -8.24 3.22 -2.48
C HIS A 140 -8.02 1.72 -2.51
N HIS A 141 -8.51 0.99 -1.50
CA HIS A 141 -8.34 -0.45 -1.32
C HIS A 141 -6.87 -0.89 -1.41
N ARG A 142 -6.01 -0.24 -0.61
CA ARG A 142 -4.57 -0.54 -0.54
C ARG A 142 -4.16 -0.90 0.87
N ALA A 143 -3.29 -1.90 0.99
CA ALA A 143 -2.64 -2.26 2.24
C ALA A 143 -1.12 -2.18 2.12
N ARG A 144 -0.45 -1.85 3.23
CA ARG A 144 0.99 -1.97 3.37
C ARG A 144 1.37 -2.41 4.78
N VAL A 145 2.55 -3.02 4.89
CA VAL A 145 3.11 -3.46 6.16
C VAL A 145 4.48 -2.83 6.35
N GLN A 146 4.73 -2.27 7.52
CA GLN A 146 6.01 -1.67 7.90
C GLN A 146 6.49 -2.24 9.22
N THR A 147 7.81 -2.32 9.39
CA THR A 147 8.42 -2.63 10.68
C THR A 147 8.65 -1.33 11.47
N ALA A 148 8.31 -1.32 12.75
CA ALA A 148 8.68 -0.25 13.68
C ALA A 148 9.85 -0.71 14.57
N TYR A 149 10.80 0.20 14.81
CA TYR A 149 11.98 -0.01 15.67
C TYR A 149 11.82 0.68 17.01
#